data_AF-A0A8J7JZM3-F1
#
_entry.id   AF-A0A8J7JZM3-F1
#
_cell.length_a   1.000
_cell.length_b   1.000
_cell.length_c   1.000
_cell.angle_alpha   90.00
_cell.angle_beta   90.00
_cell.angle_gamma   90.00
#
_symmetry.space_group_name_H-M   'P 1'
#
loop_
_entity.id
_entity.type
_entity.pdbx_description
1 polymer ?
#
loop_
_entity_poly.entity_id
_entity_poly.type
_entity_poly.pdbx_seq_one_letter_code
_entity_poly.pdbx_strand_id
1 'polypeptide(L)'
;MNTHRGNLRQRNCKSCGELFIPQKKTSNYCSRTCSNRGRRGISYSNDSWGNKSRRNLAVLVNTFHFDSCMVEGCNYNRTYDIHRLIEGKNDGDYVVGNMFAICPNHHAEVTRGLIKLEKIDDQTLRIAEDAAHGRATGFEHQSTAAMS
;
A
#
# COMPACT_ATOMS: atom_id res chain seq x y z
N MET A 1 28.88 -46.75 21.53
CA MET A 1 29.62 -45.60 22.10
C MET A 1 28.62 -44.54 22.52
N ASN A 2 28.54 -44.32 23.83
CA ASN A 2 27.60 -43.45 24.52
C ASN A 2 28.09 -42.00 24.43
N THR A 3 27.28 -41.05 23.95
CA THR A 3 27.51 -39.63 24.20
C THR A 3 26.23 -38.98 24.66
N HIS A 4 26.21 -38.68 25.96
CA HIS A 4 25.18 -37.92 26.65
C HIS A 4 24.76 -36.69 25.83
N ARG A 5 23.55 -36.73 25.24
CA ARG A 5 22.86 -35.52 24.79
C ARG A 5 22.56 -34.70 26.03
N GLY A 6 23.52 -33.86 26.44
CA GLY A 6 23.32 -32.89 27.50
C GLY A 6 22.04 -32.13 27.19
N ASN A 7 21.06 -32.24 28.08
CA ASN A 7 19.72 -31.72 27.90
C ASN A 7 19.80 -30.19 27.72
N LEU A 8 19.85 -29.72 26.47
CA LEU A 8 20.02 -28.31 26.17
C LEU A 8 18.73 -27.60 26.57
N ARG A 9 18.83 -26.71 27.56
CA ARG A 9 17.67 -25.95 28.06
C ARG A 9 17.11 -25.04 26.97
N GLN A 10 15.79 -24.91 26.96
CA GLN A 10 15.09 -23.92 26.15
C GLN A 10 15.61 -22.51 26.48
N ARG A 11 15.74 -21.68 25.45
CA ARG A 11 16.11 -20.27 25.59
C ARG A 11 15.40 -19.44 24.52
N ASN A 12 15.29 -18.14 24.73
CA ASN A 12 14.73 -17.23 23.72
C ASN A 12 15.75 -16.97 22.60
N CYS A 13 15.27 -16.92 21.37
CA CYS A 13 16.06 -16.51 20.22
C CYS A 13 16.39 -15.01 20.30
N LYS A 14 17.67 -14.63 20.13
CA LYS A 14 18.09 -13.22 20.10
C LYS A 14 17.53 -12.39 18.92
N SER A 15 16.89 -13.03 17.94
CA SER A 15 16.39 -12.36 16.73
C SER A 15 14.87 -12.28 16.64
N CYS A 16 14.15 -13.36 16.96
CA CYS A 16 12.68 -13.38 16.94
C CYS A 16 12.05 -13.44 18.35
N GLY A 17 12.82 -13.59 19.42
CA GLY A 17 12.31 -13.69 20.79
C GLY A 17 11.64 -15.02 21.14
N GLU A 18 11.35 -15.89 20.16
CA GLU A 18 10.68 -17.17 20.39
C GLU A 18 11.53 -18.14 21.20
N LEU A 19 10.86 -18.97 22.01
CA LEU A 19 11.48 -20.06 22.76
C LEU A 19 11.88 -21.19 21.82
N PHE A 20 13.14 -21.62 21.91
CA PHE A 20 13.64 -22.75 21.12
C PHE A 20 14.61 -23.61 21.91
N ILE A 21 14.72 -24.89 21.52
CA ILE A 21 15.74 -25.81 22.02
C ILE A 21 16.94 -25.74 21.06
N PRO A 22 18.10 -25.26 21.50
CA PRO A 22 19.26 -25.12 20.63
C PRO A 22 19.86 -26.48 20.29
N GLN A 23 20.44 -26.61 19.10
CA GLN A 23 21.20 -27.81 18.70
C GLN A 23 22.64 -27.81 19.26
N LYS A 24 23.17 -26.64 19.64
CA LYS A 24 24.53 -26.45 20.19
C LYS A 24 24.49 -25.47 21.35
N LYS A 25 25.36 -25.63 22.36
CA LYS A 25 25.45 -24.71 23.52
C LYS A 25 25.64 -23.24 23.11
N THR A 26 26.36 -23.00 22.00
CA THR A 26 26.66 -21.67 21.47
C THR A 26 25.57 -21.07 20.58
N SER A 27 24.49 -21.81 20.26
CA SER A 27 23.44 -21.30 19.38
C SER A 27 22.56 -20.27 20.08
N ASN A 28 22.52 -19.06 19.55
CA ASN A 28 21.69 -17.95 20.05
C ASN A 28 20.41 -17.75 19.23
N TYR A 29 20.22 -18.54 18.16
CA TYR A 29 19.16 -18.34 17.19
C TYR A 29 18.41 -19.65 16.92
N CYS A 30 17.09 -19.55 16.75
CA CYS A 30 16.22 -20.70 16.48
C CYS A 30 16.40 -21.26 15.06
N SER A 31 16.89 -20.44 14.12
CA SER A 31 17.06 -20.81 12.71
C SER A 31 18.26 -20.11 12.06
N ARG A 32 18.69 -20.64 10.91
CA ARG A 32 19.70 -20.01 10.03
C ARG A 32 19.27 -18.60 9.63
N THR A 33 17.98 -18.41 9.35
CA THR A 33 17.37 -17.11 9.03
C THR A 33 17.53 -16.11 10.17
N CYS A 34 17.21 -16.51 11.40
CA CYS A 34 17.40 -15.67 12.60
C CYS A 34 18.89 -15.38 12.87
N SER A 35 19.78 -16.33 12.61
CA SER A 35 21.22 -16.10 12.72
C SER A 35 21.75 -15.10 11.69
N ASN A 36 21.29 -15.18 10.45
CA ASN A 36 21.66 -14.21 9.41
C ASN A 36 21.08 -12.82 9.72
N ARG A 37 19.86 -12.78 10.25
CA ARG A 37 19.19 -11.55 10.67
C ARG A 37 19.94 -10.85 11.81
N GLY A 38 20.32 -11.59 12.86
CA GLY A 38 21.12 -11.05 13.97
C GLY A 38 22.50 -10.53 13.54
N ARG A 39 23.14 -11.17 12.55
CA ARG A 39 24.40 -10.66 11.96
C ARG A 39 24.25 -9.34 11.21
N ARG A 40 23.07 -9.08 10.63
CA ARG A 40 22.77 -7.85 9.88
C ARG A 40 22.28 -6.70 10.78
N GLY A 41 22.14 -6.92 12.09
CA GLY A 41 21.61 -5.91 13.02
C GLY A 41 20.12 -5.62 12.84
N ILE A 42 19.38 -6.49 12.16
CA ILE A 42 17.95 -6.30 11.91
C ILE A 42 17.17 -6.86 13.10
N SER A 43 16.67 -5.99 13.99
CA SER A 43 15.69 -6.35 15.02
C SER A 43 14.28 -6.02 14.52
N TYR A 44 13.35 -6.97 14.64
CA TYR A 44 11.93 -6.66 14.64
C TYR A 44 11.50 -6.82 16.09
N SER A 45 11.05 -5.75 16.74
CA SER A 45 10.40 -5.93 18.02
C SER A 45 9.12 -6.74 17.79
N ASN A 46 8.89 -7.75 18.63
CA ASN A 46 7.67 -8.55 18.63
C ASN A 46 6.46 -7.76 19.18
N ASP A 47 6.58 -6.44 19.26
CA ASP A 47 5.43 -5.60 19.54
C ASP A 47 4.44 -5.83 18.40
N SER A 48 3.28 -6.38 18.73
CA SER A 48 2.11 -6.43 17.85
C SER A 48 1.55 -5.03 17.60
N TRP A 49 2.43 -4.04 17.47
CA TRP A 49 2.11 -2.69 17.10
C TRP A 49 2.07 -2.64 15.59
N GLY A 50 0.91 -3.01 15.06
CA GLY A 50 0.60 -3.04 13.63
C GLY A 50 1.29 -1.92 12.88
N ASN A 51 1.96 -2.30 11.78
CA ASN A 51 2.73 -1.46 10.88
C ASN A 51 2.18 -0.01 10.90
N LYS A 52 3.02 0.99 11.23
CA LYS A 52 2.61 2.40 11.37
C LYS A 52 1.73 2.84 10.20
N SER A 53 2.06 2.37 8.99
CA SER A 53 1.29 2.58 7.76
C SER A 53 -0.12 2.00 7.82
N ARG A 54 -0.32 0.81 8.40
CA ARG A 54 -1.64 0.19 8.60
C ARG A 54 -2.50 0.94 9.61
N ARG A 55 -1.89 1.47 10.67
CA ARG A 55 -2.62 2.30 11.65
C ARG A 55 -3.02 3.64 11.09
N ASN A 56 -2.08 4.31 10.42
CA ASN A 56 -2.36 5.56 9.75
C ASN A 56 -3.44 5.37 8.68
N LEU A 57 -3.36 4.30 7.89
CA LEU A 57 -4.41 3.93 6.93
C LEU A 57 -5.77 3.68 7.61
N ALA A 58 -5.82 2.95 8.73
CA ALA A 58 -7.07 2.71 9.45
C ALA A 58 -7.68 4.00 10.03
N VAL A 59 -6.86 4.90 10.57
CA VAL A 59 -7.30 6.22 11.05
C VAL A 59 -7.83 7.06 9.89
N LEU A 60 -7.16 7.03 8.74
CA LEU A 60 -7.56 7.80 7.56
C LEU A 60 -8.85 7.25 6.95
N VAL A 61 -8.99 5.93 6.80
CA VAL A 61 -10.22 5.28 6.31
C VAL A 61 -11.40 5.53 7.24
N ASN A 62 -11.20 5.61 8.56
CA ASN A 62 -12.28 5.94 9.49
C ASN A 62 -12.60 7.44 9.55
N THR A 63 -11.65 8.31 9.20
CA THR A 63 -11.84 9.78 9.21
C THR A 63 -12.42 10.28 7.90
N PHE A 64 -12.16 9.59 6.78
CA PHE A 64 -12.62 9.98 5.45
C PHE A 64 -13.73 9.06 4.95
N HIS A 65 -14.88 9.63 4.63
CA HIS A 65 -15.98 8.94 3.97
C HIS A 65 -15.66 8.76 2.48
N PHE A 66 -15.01 7.64 2.16
CA PHE A 66 -14.71 7.25 0.79
C PHE A 66 -15.93 6.57 0.15
N ASP A 67 -16.97 7.34 -0.17
CA ASP A 67 -18.24 6.79 -0.67
C ASP A 67 -18.28 6.66 -2.21
N SER A 68 -17.33 7.29 -2.92
CA SER A 68 -17.25 7.25 -4.38
C SER A 68 -15.85 7.57 -4.89
N CYS A 69 -15.63 7.33 -6.18
CA CYS A 69 -14.41 7.71 -6.87
C CYS A 69 -14.24 9.24 -6.86
N MET A 70 -13.09 9.70 -6.36
CA MET A 70 -12.73 11.12 -6.25
C MET A 70 -12.22 11.73 -7.56
N VAL A 71 -12.39 11.04 -8.69
CA VAL A 71 -11.99 11.58 -10.01
C VAL A 71 -13.18 12.35 -10.59
N GLU A 72 -12.96 13.60 -10.97
CA GLU A 72 -13.97 14.47 -11.58
C GLU A 72 -14.63 13.77 -12.78
N GLY A 73 -15.97 13.79 -12.80
CA GLY A 73 -16.76 13.12 -13.84
C GLY A 73 -16.91 11.60 -13.68
N CYS A 74 -16.34 10.99 -12.64
CA CYS A 74 -16.52 9.57 -12.36
C CYS A 74 -17.70 9.32 -11.42
N ASN A 75 -18.68 8.54 -11.87
CA ASN A 75 -19.84 8.16 -11.06
C ASN A 75 -19.73 6.75 -10.44
N TYR A 76 -18.55 6.14 -10.46
CA TYR A 76 -18.36 4.80 -9.89
C TYR A 76 -18.30 4.85 -8.36
N ASN A 77 -19.20 4.09 -7.70
CA ASN A 77 -19.40 4.15 -6.24
C ASN A 77 -19.56 2.76 -5.58
N ARG A 78 -19.21 1.66 -6.26
CA ARG A 78 -19.39 0.31 -5.69
C ARG A 78 -18.20 -0.15 -4.84
N THR A 79 -17.00 0.11 -5.32
CA THR A 79 -15.74 -0.23 -4.66
C THR A 79 -14.72 0.86 -4.96
N TYR A 80 -13.72 0.98 -4.11
CA TYR A 80 -12.65 1.93 -4.28
C TYR A 80 -11.35 1.36 -3.76
N ASP A 81 -10.26 1.78 -4.39
CA ASP A 81 -8.90 1.53 -3.96
C ASP A 81 -8.30 2.85 -3.47
N ILE A 82 -7.52 2.76 -2.40
CA ILE A 82 -6.82 3.92 -1.83
C ILE A 82 -5.56 4.16 -2.64
N HIS A 83 -5.54 5.27 -3.38
CA HIS A 83 -4.42 5.69 -4.19
C HIS A 83 -3.65 6.83 -3.53
N ARG A 84 -2.32 6.80 -3.68
CA ARG A 84 -1.42 7.87 -3.21
C ARG A 84 -0.94 8.67 -4.40
N LEU A 85 -1.15 9.99 -4.36
CA LEU A 85 -0.75 10.88 -5.45
C LEU A 85 0.78 11.03 -5.52
N ILE A 86 1.40 11.26 -4.36
CA ILE A 86 2.85 11.21 -4.18
C ILE A 86 3.19 9.83 -3.63
N GLU A 87 3.97 9.07 -4.39
CA GLU A 87 4.44 7.76 -3.95
C GLU A 87 5.33 7.86 -2.72
N GLY A 88 5.27 6.84 -1.85
CA GLY A 88 6.13 6.79 -0.65
C GLY A 88 7.64 6.69 -0.94
N LYS A 89 8.05 6.50 -2.21
CA LYS A 89 9.46 6.59 -2.64
C LYS A 89 9.93 8.05 -2.79
N ASN A 90 9.00 9.00 -2.94
CA ASN A 90 9.23 10.43 -3.11
C ASN A 90 8.71 11.23 -1.90
N ASP A 91 8.89 10.69 -0.68
CA ASP A 91 8.39 11.29 0.58
C ASP A 91 6.86 11.46 0.68
N GLY A 92 6.09 10.64 -0.05
CA GLY A 92 4.63 10.63 0.03
C GLY A 92 4.12 10.02 1.34
N ASP A 93 3.77 10.88 2.30
CA ASP A 93 3.17 10.49 3.58
C ASP A 93 1.69 10.08 3.47
N TYR A 94 1.23 9.29 4.45
CA TYR A 94 -0.18 8.94 4.62
C TYR A 94 -0.91 10.10 5.31
N VAL A 95 -1.18 11.17 4.54
CA VAL A 95 -1.86 12.37 5.02
C VAL A 95 -3.04 12.72 4.12
N VAL A 96 -4.00 13.46 4.68
CA VAL A 96 -5.09 14.08 3.92
C VAL A 96 -4.47 14.95 2.82
N GLY A 97 -5.02 14.85 1.61
CA GLY A 97 -4.50 15.56 0.45
C GLY A 97 -3.36 14.85 -0.29
N ASN A 98 -2.88 13.69 0.19
CA ASN A 98 -2.04 12.76 -0.57
C ASN A 98 -2.69 11.38 -0.77
N MET A 99 -3.90 11.16 -0.24
CA MET A 99 -4.64 9.91 -0.33
C MET A 99 -6.02 10.17 -0.90
N PHE A 100 -6.39 9.39 -1.91
CA PHE A 100 -7.63 9.54 -2.64
C PHE A 100 -8.27 8.18 -2.88
N ALA A 101 -9.60 8.10 -2.77
CA ALA A 101 -10.34 6.91 -3.18
C ALA A 101 -10.62 7.00 -4.68
N ILE A 102 -10.10 6.05 -5.45
CA ILE A 102 -10.37 5.95 -6.88
C ILE A 102 -10.96 4.58 -7.21
N CYS A 103 -11.77 4.50 -8.26
CA CYS A 103 -12.37 3.23 -8.66
C CYS A 103 -11.31 2.25 -9.19
N PRO A 104 -11.62 0.94 -9.25
CA PRO A 104 -10.69 -0.07 -9.78
C PRO A 104 -10.21 0.23 -11.21
N ASN A 105 -11.04 0.90 -12.02
CA ASN A 105 -10.68 1.26 -13.40
C ASN A 105 -9.61 2.36 -13.43
N HIS A 106 -9.86 3.51 -12.78
CA HIS A 106 -8.87 4.58 -12.69
C HIS A 106 -7.60 4.13 -11.96
N HIS A 107 -7.73 3.28 -10.94
CA HIS A 107 -6.56 2.70 -10.29
C HIS A 107 -5.69 1.88 -11.25
N ALA A 108 -6.32 1.06 -12.09
CA ALA A 108 -5.62 0.30 -13.12
C ALA A 108 -5.00 1.20 -14.19
N GLU A 109 -5.70 2.25 -14.64
CA GLU A 109 -5.22 3.19 -15.64
C GLU A 109 -3.99 3.97 -15.16
N VAL A 110 -4.00 4.45 -13.92
CA VAL A 110 -2.84 5.14 -13.31
C VAL A 110 -1.66 4.19 -13.15
N THR A 111 -1.90 2.98 -12.61
CA THR A 111 -0.85 1.98 -12.40
C THR A 111 -0.19 1.56 -13.73
N ARG A 112 -0.96 1.59 -14.83
CA ARG A 112 -0.48 1.32 -16.20
C ARG A 112 0.11 2.55 -16.90
N GLY A 113 0.05 3.73 -16.28
CA GLY A 113 0.53 4.99 -16.87
C GLY A 113 -0.31 5.50 -18.03
N LEU A 114 -1.57 5.08 -18.15
CA LEU A 114 -2.50 5.51 -19.20
C LEU A 114 -3.02 6.94 -18.93
N ILE A 115 -3.29 7.22 -17.66
CA ILE A 115 -3.73 8.53 -17.18
C ILE A 115 -2.77 9.05 -16.11
N LYS A 116 -2.66 10.37 -16.00
CA LYS A 116 -2.04 11.03 -14.85
C LYS A 116 -3.12 11.74 -14.07
N LEU A 117 -3.03 11.69 -12.75
CA LEU A 117 -3.95 12.40 -11.87
C LEU A 117 -3.29 13.68 -11.36
N GLU A 118 -4.03 14.77 -11.42
CA GLU A 118 -3.71 16.04 -10.77
C GLU A 118 -4.67 16.27 -9.61
N LYS A 119 -4.15 16.82 -8.52
CA LYS A 119 -4.96 17.27 -7.40
C LYS A 119 -5.64 18.58 -7.74
N ILE A 120 -6.96 18.64 -7.62
CA ILE A 120 -7.71 19.90 -7.60
C ILE A 120 -7.79 20.40 -6.15
N ASP A 121 -8.27 19.53 -5.25
CA ASP A 121 -8.43 19.80 -3.82
C ASP A 121 -8.18 18.53 -2.99
N ASP A 122 -8.46 18.54 -1.69
CA ASP A 122 -8.21 17.41 -0.79
C ASP A 122 -9.16 16.21 -0.99
N GLN A 123 -10.17 16.34 -1.86
CA GLN A 123 -11.22 15.35 -2.12
C GLN A 123 -11.49 15.12 -3.61
N THR A 124 -10.83 15.88 -4.49
CA THR A 124 -11.08 15.86 -5.94
C THR A 124 -9.78 15.76 -6.73
N LEU A 125 -9.76 14.84 -7.67
CA LEU A 125 -8.71 14.59 -8.65
C LEU A 125 -9.22 14.87 -10.06
N ARG A 126 -8.33 15.37 -10.91
CA ARG A 126 -8.55 15.53 -12.35
C ARG A 126 -7.63 14.62 -13.13
N ILE A 127 -8.05 14.18 -14.31
CA ILE A 127 -7.16 13.56 -15.27
C ILE A 127 -6.36 14.66 -15.98
N ALA A 128 -5.05 14.67 -15.77
CA ALA A 128 -4.10 15.62 -16.30
C ALA A 128 -3.55 15.14 -17.64
N GLU A 129 -4.40 15.21 -18.66
CA GLU A 129 -4.17 14.80 -20.06
C GLU A 129 -3.68 13.36 -20.27
N ASP A 130 -4.30 12.69 -21.26
CA ASP A 130 -3.97 11.32 -21.65
C ASP A 130 -2.53 11.24 -22.16
N ALA A 131 -1.64 10.60 -21.40
CA ALA A 131 -0.29 10.31 -21.89
C ALA A 131 -0.30 9.34 -23.09
N ALA A 132 -1.44 8.71 -23.40
CA ALA A 132 -1.61 7.86 -24.55
C ALA A 132 -3.09 7.80 -24.98
N HIS A 133 -3.55 8.84 -25.67
CA HIS A 133 -4.42 8.80 -26.87
C HIS A 133 -5.24 10.08 -26.95
N GLY A 134 -4.83 10.98 -27.86
CA GLY A 134 -5.70 12.05 -28.30
C GLY A 134 -7.01 11.49 -28.86
N ARG A 135 -8.08 11.56 -28.06
CA ARG A 135 -9.45 11.49 -28.54
C ARG A 135 -10.06 12.86 -28.37
N ALA A 136 -10.11 13.59 -29.48
CA ALA A 136 -10.89 14.80 -29.63
C ALA A 136 -12.33 14.52 -29.18
N THR A 137 -12.76 15.14 -28.08
CA THR A 137 -14.17 15.24 -27.72
C THR A 137 -14.78 16.44 -28.45
N GLY A 138 -14.93 16.29 -29.77
CA GLY A 138 -15.73 17.18 -30.62
C GLY A 138 -16.94 16.42 -31.14
N PHE A 139 -17.92 16.14 -30.29
CA PHE A 139 -19.21 15.62 -30.73
C PHE A 139 -20.14 16.81 -30.98
N GLU A 140 -19.96 17.49 -32.11
CA GLU A 140 -20.95 18.45 -32.61
C GLU A 140 -22.17 17.65 -33.10
N HIS A 141 -23.24 17.66 -32.32
CA HIS A 141 -24.55 17.24 -32.75
C HIS A 141 -25.05 18.19 -33.85
N GLN A 142 -24.90 17.80 -35.12
CA GLN A 142 -25.63 18.44 -36.21
C GLN A 142 -27.11 18.04 -36.12
N SER A 143 -27.90 18.92 -35.52
CA SER A 143 -29.36 18.90 -35.61
C SER A 143 -29.75 19.15 -37.07
N THR A 144 -30.24 18.12 -37.74
CA THR A 144 -30.91 18.25 -39.03
C THR A 144 -32.24 18.95 -38.81
N ALA A 145 -32.30 20.24 -39.15
CA ALA A 145 -33.54 20.98 -39.25
C ALA A 145 -34.34 20.43 -40.43
N ALA A 146 -35.49 19.84 -40.12
CA ALA A 146 -36.47 19.39 -41.09
C ALA A 146 -37.18 20.58 -41.75
N MET A 147 -37.10 20.55 -43.08
CA MET A 147 -37.99 21.08 -44.11
C MET A 147 -39.30 21.74 -43.66
N SER A 148 -39.56 22.93 -44.21
CA SER A 148 -40.90 23.44 -44.53
C SER A 148 -40.82 24.17 -45.87
#